data_AF-A0A9E1XIZ2-F1
#
_entry.id   AF-A0A9E1XIZ2-F1
#
_cell.length_a   1.000
_cell.length_b   1.000
_cell.length_c   1.000
_cell.angle_alpha   90.00
_cell.angle_beta   90.00
_cell.angle_gamma   90.00
#
_symmetry.space_group_name_H-M   'P 1'
#
loop_
_entity.id
_entity.type
_entity.pdbx_description
1 polymer ?
#
loop_
_entity_poly.entity_id
_entity_poly.type
_entity_poly.pdbx_seq_one_letter_code
_entity_poly.pdbx_strand_id
1 'polypeptide(L)'
;MGFFDSYFGSSTKYSKTEYPLSAEKIKELVSRYKVQSLDSTEELLVEEIVTARRRGDGKISLFQIYEVLTKLKNQNKISQVDRDGLMKVFGKTLK
;
A
#
# COMPACT_ATOMS: atom_id res chain seq x y z
N MET A 1 3.80 -13.08 17.96
CA MET A 1 4.82 -13.55 16.99
C MET A 1 4.70 -12.68 15.76
N GLY A 2 5.67 -11.76 15.59
CA GLY A 2 5.65 -10.72 14.57
C GLY A 2 6.15 -11.23 13.23
N PHE A 3 5.31 -11.12 12.20
CA PHE A 3 5.59 -11.63 10.84
C PHE A 3 6.27 -10.60 9.92
N PHE A 4 6.90 -9.55 10.46
CA PHE A 4 7.31 -8.38 9.66
C PHE A 4 8.67 -7.78 10.01
N ASP A 5 9.64 -8.54 10.54
CA ASP A 5 10.87 -7.93 11.08
C ASP A 5 12.18 -8.14 10.29
N SER A 6 12.22 -8.81 9.14
CA SER A 6 13.57 -9.22 8.63
C SER A 6 13.84 -9.20 7.13
N TYR A 7 13.02 -8.57 6.29
CA TYR A 7 13.25 -8.62 4.83
C TYR A 7 13.10 -7.28 4.07
N PHE A 8 13.05 -6.15 4.78
CA PHE A 8 12.64 -4.86 4.22
C PHE A 8 13.85 -4.01 3.78
N GLY A 9 14.53 -4.51 2.74
CA GLY A 9 15.73 -3.93 2.16
C GLY A 9 15.52 -2.55 1.54
N SER A 10 16.50 -1.68 1.80
CA SER A 10 16.67 -0.30 1.36
C SER A 10 16.24 -0.01 -0.10
N SER A 11 15.03 0.50 -0.30
CA SER A 11 14.61 1.16 -1.55
C SER A 11 14.57 2.68 -1.32
N THR A 12 15.55 3.39 -1.88
CA THR A 12 15.79 4.84 -1.75
C THR A 12 14.84 5.71 -2.58
N LYS A 13 13.86 5.12 -3.29
CA LYS A 13 12.97 5.85 -4.22
C LYS A 13 11.78 6.54 -3.54
N TYR A 14 11.38 6.10 -2.35
CA TYR A 14 10.16 6.58 -1.68
C TYR A 14 10.44 7.03 -0.26
N SER A 15 9.79 8.12 0.15
CA SER A 15 10.01 8.69 1.48
C SER A 15 9.54 7.72 2.57
N LYS A 16 10.37 7.63 3.62
CA LYS A 16 10.04 6.92 4.87
C LYS A 16 9.25 7.81 5.84
N THR A 17 8.96 9.06 5.46
CA THR A 17 8.09 9.94 6.25
C THR A 17 6.75 9.25 6.44
N GLU A 18 6.35 9.12 7.70
CA GLU A 18 5.09 8.51 8.08
C GLU A 18 4.00 9.57 8.10
N TYR A 19 2.91 9.29 7.40
CA TYR A 19 1.76 10.17 7.35
C TYR A 19 0.56 9.50 8.02
N PRO A 20 -0.26 10.26 8.76
CA PRO A 20 -1.51 9.73 9.30
C PRO A 20 -2.45 9.40 8.15
N LEU A 21 -2.86 8.13 8.05
CA LEU A 21 -3.77 7.67 7.00
C LEU A 21 -4.90 6.82 7.60
N SER A 22 -6.10 7.39 7.61
CA SER A 22 -7.31 6.73 8.11
C SER A 22 -7.69 5.53 7.24
N ALA A 23 -8.38 4.55 7.85
CA ALA A 23 -8.79 3.33 7.13
C ALA A 23 -9.80 3.66 6.02
N GLU A 24 -10.69 4.61 6.31
CA GLU A 24 -11.62 5.19 5.33
C GLU A 24 -10.88 5.82 4.15
N LYS A 25 -9.75 6.50 4.41
CA LYS A 25 -8.93 7.11 3.36
C LYS A 25 -8.24 6.05 2.51
N ILE A 26 -7.74 4.97 3.12
CA ILE A 26 -7.18 3.82 2.41
C ILE A 26 -8.25 3.22 1.49
N LYS A 27 -9.43 2.95 2.02
CA LYS A 27 -10.56 2.43 1.26
C LYS A 27 -10.95 3.36 0.10
N GLU A 28 -10.99 4.67 0.32
CA GLU A 28 -11.26 5.67 -0.72
C GLU A 28 -10.17 5.72 -1.81
N LEU A 29 -8.90 5.47 -1.45
CA LEU A 29 -7.77 5.46 -2.39
C LEU A 29 -7.70 4.17 -3.20
N VAL A 30 -8.07 3.05 -2.60
CA VAL A 30 -8.04 1.72 -3.21
C VAL A 30 -9.32 1.43 -4.00
N SER A 31 -10.45 2.02 -3.61
CA SER A 31 -11.72 1.90 -4.32
C SER A 31 -11.58 2.27 -5.80
N ARG A 32 -12.18 1.42 -6.65
CA ARG A 32 -12.35 1.43 -8.12
C ARG A 32 -12.39 2.79 -8.82
N TYR A 33 -12.78 3.84 -8.11
CA TYR A 33 -12.78 5.21 -8.60
C TYR A 33 -11.39 5.76 -8.97
N LYS A 34 -10.28 5.22 -8.46
CA LYS A 34 -8.92 5.75 -8.75
C LYS A 34 -7.98 4.82 -9.50
N VAL A 35 -8.25 3.51 -9.51
CA VAL A 35 -7.45 2.54 -10.28
C VAL A 35 -8.39 1.66 -11.08
N GLN A 36 -8.54 1.99 -12.36
CA GLN A 36 -9.52 1.41 -13.27
C GLN A 36 -9.31 -0.11 -13.52
N SER A 37 -8.15 -0.65 -13.13
CA SER A 37 -7.73 -2.03 -13.36
C SER A 37 -7.80 -2.95 -12.13
N LEU A 38 -8.10 -2.44 -10.93
CA LEU A 38 -8.21 -3.29 -9.74
C LEU A 38 -9.56 -4.03 -9.68
N ASP A 39 -9.49 -5.33 -9.43
CA ASP A 39 -10.65 -6.14 -9.11
C ASP A 39 -11.07 -5.98 -7.63
N SER A 40 -12.35 -6.19 -7.32
CA SER A 40 -12.89 -6.07 -5.97
C SER A 40 -12.18 -6.96 -4.94
N THR A 41 -11.64 -8.10 -5.40
CA THR A 41 -10.86 -9.01 -4.55
C THR A 41 -9.48 -8.43 -4.21
N GLU A 42 -8.85 -7.77 -5.18
CA GLU A 42 -7.54 -7.14 -5.02
C GLU A 42 -7.65 -5.91 -4.11
N GLU A 43 -8.75 -5.16 -4.22
CA GLU A 43 -9.04 -4.02 -3.35
C GLU A 43 -9.08 -4.42 -1.88
N LEU A 44 -9.84 -5.48 -1.56
CA LEU A 44 -9.95 -5.99 -0.19
C LEU A 44 -8.59 -6.46 0.36
N LEU A 45 -7.79 -7.13 -0.47
CA LEU A 45 -6.45 -7.59 -0.09
C LEU A 45 -5.51 -6.41 0.19
N VAL A 46 -5.54 -5.38 -0.65
CA VAL A 46 -4.72 -4.18 -0.45
C VAL A 46 -5.19 -3.44 0.81
N GLU A 47 -6.50 -3.25 0.99
CA GLU A 47 -7.07 -2.62 2.18
C GLU A 47 -6.66 -3.35 3.46
N GLU A 48 -6.78 -4.68 3.49
CA GLU A 48 -6.44 -5.50 4.64
C GLU A 48 -4.95 -5.42 4.96
N ILE A 49 -4.06 -5.55 3.97
CA ILE A 49 -2.61 -5.55 4.22
C ILE A 49 -2.11 -4.16 4.61
N VAL A 50 -2.62 -3.10 3.97
CA VAL A 50 -2.27 -1.71 4.33
C VAL A 50 -2.77 -1.39 5.74
N THR A 51 -3.99 -1.82 6.08
CA THR A 51 -4.55 -1.65 7.44
C THR A 51 -3.81 -2.48 8.47
N ALA A 52 -3.41 -3.71 8.14
CA ALA A 52 -2.60 -4.57 9.00
C ALA A 52 -1.21 -3.98 9.24
N ARG A 53 -0.60 -3.34 8.23
CA ARG A 53 0.70 -2.66 8.37
C ARG A 53 0.62 -1.44 9.29
N ARG A 54 -0.56 -0.81 9.37
CA ARG A 54 -0.84 0.36 10.23
C ARG A 54 -0.94 0.04 11.73
N ARG A 55 -1.06 -1.23 12.14
CA ARG A 55 -1.46 -1.67 13.50
C ARG A 55 -0.65 -1.14 14.70
N GLY A 56 0.45 -0.41 14.50
CA GLY A 56 1.21 0.25 15.57
C GLY A 56 0.73 1.67 15.88
N ASP A 57 0.76 2.56 14.89
CA ASP A 57 0.74 4.01 15.15
C ASP A 57 -0.35 4.79 14.38
N GLY A 58 -1.19 4.12 13.60
CA GLY A 58 -2.19 4.82 12.76
C GLY A 58 -1.59 5.56 11.56
N LYS A 59 -0.26 5.45 11.38
CA LYS A 59 0.50 6.09 10.31
C LYS A 59 1.03 5.05 9.34
N ILE A 60 1.32 5.50 8.13
CA ILE A 60 1.95 4.68 7.12
C ILE A 60 2.87 5.56 6.27
N SER A 61 4.02 5.02 5.87
CA SER A 61 4.91 5.70 4.93
C SER A 61 4.69 5.22 3.50
N LEU A 62 5.08 6.07 2.54
CA LEU A 62 5.02 5.72 1.13
C LEU A 62 5.91 4.51 0.80
N PHE A 63 7.04 4.40 1.52
CA PHE A 63 7.93 3.25 1.47
C PHE A 63 7.23 1.95 1.89
N GLN A 64 6.53 1.94 3.03
CA GLN A 64 5.80 0.76 3.50
C GLN A 64 4.70 0.33 2.52
N ILE A 65 3.99 1.29 1.91
CA ILE A 65 2.99 1.00 0.87
C ILE A 65 3.67 0.36 -0.34
N TYR A 66 4.77 0.93 -0.82
CA TYR A 66 5.54 0.38 -1.94
C TYR A 66 5.96 -1.07 -1.69
N GLU A 67 6.43 -1.38 -0.48
CA GLU A 67 6.85 -2.73 -0.11
C GLU A 67 5.68 -3.71 -0.11
N VAL A 68 4.55 -3.31 0.48
CA VAL A 68 3.32 -4.11 0.50
C VAL A 68 2.84 -4.41 -0.92
N LEU A 69 2.75 -3.40 -1.77
CA LEU A 69 2.30 -3.55 -3.15
C LEU A 69 3.30 -4.36 -3.98
N THR A 70 4.61 -4.20 -3.74
CA THR A 70 5.64 -5.02 -4.41
C THR A 70 5.53 -6.48 -3.99
N LYS A 71 5.23 -6.76 -2.72
CA LYS A 71 5.00 -8.14 -2.25
C LYS A 71 3.75 -8.75 -2.90
N LEU A 72 2.65 -8.01 -2.98
CA LEU A 72 1.43 -8.44 -3.68
C LEU A 72 1.71 -8.73 -5.16
N LYS A 73 2.47 -7.87 -5.83
CA LYS A 73 2.90 -8.08 -7.21
C LYS A 73 3.73 -9.37 -7.35
N ASN A 74 4.70 -9.58 -6.45
CA ASN A 74 5.54 -10.78 -6.45
C ASN A 74 4.76 -12.06 -6.13
N GLN A 75 3.62 -11.94 -5.44
CA GLN A 75 2.69 -13.04 -5.18
C GLN A 75 1.67 -13.24 -6.31
N ASN A 76 1.78 -12.50 -7.43
CA ASN A 76 0.81 -12.47 -8.52
C ASN A 76 -0.61 -12.14 -8.06
N LYS A 77 -0.75 -11.37 -6.98
CA LYS A 77 -2.03 -10.92 -6.43
C LYS A 77 -2.53 -9.62 -7.06
N ILE A 78 -1.63 -8.84 -7.64
CA ILE A 78 -1.92 -7.61 -8.39
C ILE A 78 -0.97 -7.53 -9.59
N SER A 79 -1.35 -6.83 -10.65
CA SER A 79 -0.45 -6.60 -11.78
C SER A 79 0.57 -5.49 -11.49
N GLN A 80 1.61 -5.40 -12.33
CA GLN A 80 2.56 -4.29 -12.26
C GLN A 80 1.89 -2.93 -12.52
N VAL A 81 0.86 -2.90 -13.37
CA VAL A 81 0.08 -1.69 -13.67
C VAL A 81 -0.67 -1.22 -12.43
N ASP A 82 -1.28 -2.14 -11.69
CA ASP A 82 -1.99 -1.85 -10.44
C ASP A 82 -1.05 -1.30 -9.37
N ARG A 83 0.13 -1.91 -9.23
CA ARG A 83 1.17 -1.44 -8.31
C ARG A 83 1.55 0.01 -8.60
N ASP A 84 1.86 0.31 -9.86
CA ASP A 84 2.31 1.65 -10.25
C ASP A 84 1.17 2.68 -10.22
N GLY A 85 -0.07 2.26 -10.50
CA GLY A 85 -1.28 3.06 -10.35
C GLY A 85 -1.54 3.44 -8.89
N LEU A 86 -1.55 2.47 -7.98
CA LEU A 86 -1.70 2.69 -6.55
C LEU A 86 -0.59 3.59 -6.01
N MET A 87 0.67 3.35 -6.39
CA MET A 87 1.79 4.20 -5.96
C MET A 87 1.64 5.66 -6.40
N LYS A 88 1.11 5.92 -7.61
CA LYS A 88 0.79 7.29 -8.05
C LYS A 88 -0.32 7.92 -7.22
N VAL A 89 -1.36 7.15 -6.89
CA VAL A 89 -2.49 7.61 -6.08
C VAL A 89 -2.02 7.97 -4.66
N PHE A 90 -1.33 7.05 -3.99
CA PHE A 90 -0.75 7.30 -2.66
C PHE A 90 0.26 8.44 -2.67
N GLY A 91 1.12 8.54 -3.70
CA GLY A 91 2.10 9.63 -3.85
C GLY A 91 1.48 11.01 -4.05
N LYS A 92 0.27 11.10 -4.61
CA LYS A 92 -0.47 12.37 -4.70
C LYS A 92 -1.12 12.76 -3.37
N THR A 93 -1.47 11.79 -2.54
CA THR A 93 -2.18 12.02 -1.26
C THR A 93 -1.22 12.25 -0.09
N LEU A 94 -0.04 11.63 -0.10
CA LEU A 94 0.95 11.69 0.99
C LEU A 94 2.09 12.70 0.72
N LYS A 95 1.74 13.92 0.29
CA LYS A 95 2.71 15.02 0.13
C LYS A 95 2.88 15.78 1.44
#